data_AF-A0A3D5RY81-F1
#
_entry.id   AF-A0A3D5RY81-F1
#
_cell.length_a   1.000
_cell.length_b   1.000
_cell.length_c   1.000
_cell.angle_alpha   90.00
_cell.angle_beta   90.00
_cell.angle_gamma   90.00
#
_symmetry.space_group_name_H-M   'P 1'
#
loop_
_entity.id
_entity.type
_entity.pdbx_description
1 polymer ?
#
loop_
_entity_poly.entity_id
_entity_poly.type
_entity_poly.pdbx_seq_one_letter_code
_entity_poly.pdbx_strand_id
1 'polypeptide(L)'
;MYGSVEARSFLGIKSPATLTKYRNDGWIRSSYDKGYGYFYPLIDLENLKRELERRDKKIEIIMEVRSHGGSSDRNDSKDIPTERI
;
A
#
# COMPACT_ATOMS: atom_id res chain seq x y z
N MET A 1 -18.80 2.98 -17.33
CA MET A 1 -18.50 1.73 -16.60
C MET A 1 -17.23 1.13 -17.19
N TYR A 2 -16.44 0.40 -16.40
CA TYR A 2 -15.15 -0.15 -16.81
C TYR A 2 -15.25 -1.68 -16.95
N GLY A 3 -14.70 -2.24 -18.01
CA GLY A 3 -14.50 -3.68 -18.12
C GLY A 3 -13.42 -4.19 -17.18
N SER A 4 -13.21 -5.50 -17.13
CA SER A 4 -12.26 -6.13 -16.20
C SER A 4 -10.78 -5.80 -16.51
N VAL A 5 -10.46 -5.41 -17.74
CA VAL A 5 -9.10 -4.99 -18.13
C VAL A 5 -8.89 -3.54 -17.70
N GLU A 6 -9.82 -2.66 -18.03
CA GLU A 6 -9.75 -1.24 -17.72
C GLU A 6 -9.81 -0.98 -16.21
N ALA A 7 -10.65 -1.73 -15.48
CA ALA A 7 -10.71 -1.66 -14.02
C ALA A 7 -9.38 -2.05 -13.36
N ARG A 8 -8.70 -3.07 -13.88
CA ARG A 8 -7.36 -3.46 -13.40
C ARG A 8 -6.33 -2.38 -13.65
N SER A 9 -6.31 -1.84 -14.87
CA SER A 9 -5.39 -0.75 -15.24
C SER A 9 -5.62 0.49 -14.36
N PHE A 10 -6.89 0.85 -14.11
CA PHE A 10 -7.25 1.99 -13.26
C PHE A 10 -6.75 1.84 -11.82
N LEU A 11 -6.85 0.62 -11.27
CA LEU A 11 -6.43 0.27 -9.92
C LEU A 11 -4.93 -0.07 -9.81
N GLY A 12 -4.20 -0.13 -10.93
CA GLY A 12 -2.80 -0.59 -10.95
C GLY A 12 -2.63 -2.08 -10.62
N ILE A 13 -3.69 -2.89 -10.77
CA ILE A 13 -3.69 -4.32 -10.43
C ILE A 13 -3.23 -5.14 -11.63
N LYS A 14 -2.15 -5.91 -11.47
CA LYS A 14 -1.64 -6.79 -12.54
C LYS A 14 -2.47 -8.08 -12.69
N SER A 15 -2.90 -8.69 -11.58
CA SER A 15 -3.55 -10.00 -11.59
C SER A 15 -5.09 -9.92 -11.66
N PRO A 16 -5.74 -10.66 -12.59
CA PRO A 16 -7.20 -10.85 -12.60
C PRO A 16 -7.76 -11.42 -11.29
N ALA A 17 -6.98 -12.28 -10.62
CA ALA A 17 -7.41 -12.91 -9.37
C ALA A 17 -7.57 -11.89 -8.25
N THR A 18 -6.72 -10.84 -8.21
CA THR A 18 -6.81 -9.78 -7.22
C THR A 18 -8.09 -8.95 -7.38
N LEU A 19 -8.45 -8.59 -8.62
CA LEU A 19 -9.72 -7.88 -8.87
C LEU A 19 -10.92 -8.75 -8.49
N THR A 20 -10.86 -10.05 -8.81
CA THR A 20 -11.89 -11.03 -8.43
C THR A 20 -12.04 -11.14 -6.92
N LYS A 21 -10.92 -11.14 -6.19
CA LYS A 21 -10.92 -11.16 -4.73
C LYS A 21 -11.59 -9.91 -4.15
N TYR A 22 -11.24 -8.71 -4.60
CA TYR A 22 -11.89 -7.49 -4.11
C TYR A 22 -13.40 -7.48 -4.34
N ARG A 23 -13.85 -8.01 -5.48
CA ARG A 23 -15.29 -8.19 -5.72
C ARG A 23 -15.91 -9.22 -4.75
N ASN A 24 -15.31 -10.40 -4.62
CA ASN A 24 -15.84 -11.47 -3.77
C ASN A 24 -15.83 -11.09 -2.28
N ASP A 25 -14.84 -10.32 -1.85
CA ASP A 25 -14.72 -9.80 -0.49
C ASP A 25 -15.66 -8.59 -0.25
N GLY A 26 -16.41 -8.15 -1.27
CA GLY A 26 -17.42 -7.09 -1.16
C GLY A 26 -16.90 -5.67 -1.19
N TRP A 27 -15.65 -5.46 -1.62
CA TRP A 27 -15.02 -4.13 -1.65
C TRP A 27 -15.42 -3.30 -2.87
N ILE A 28 -15.80 -3.97 -3.95
CA ILE A 28 -16.31 -3.34 -5.16
C ILE A 28 -17.50 -4.10 -5.69
N ARG A 29 -18.44 -3.36 -6.25
CA ARG A 29 -19.58 -3.93 -6.95
C ARG A 29 -19.23 -4.19 -8.40
N SER A 30 -19.92 -5.14 -9.00
CA SER A 30 -19.83 -5.40 -10.43
C SER A 30 -21.17 -5.85 -11.00
N SER A 31 -21.42 -5.53 -12.26
CA SER A 31 -22.51 -6.09 -13.04
C SER A 31 -21.96 -7.08 -14.06
N TYR A 32 -22.66 -8.17 -14.31
CA TYR A 32 -22.29 -9.14 -15.34
C TYR A 32 -23.21 -9.01 -16.54
N ASP A 33 -22.62 -8.90 -17.73
CA ASP A 33 -23.33 -8.99 -19.00
C ASP A 33 -22.88 -10.22 -19.78
N LYS A 34 -23.86 -10.93 -20.34
CA LYS A 34 -23.62 -12.12 -21.16
C LYS A 34 -23.16 -11.69 -22.56
N GLY A 35 -21.85 -11.56 -22.72
CA GLY A 35 -21.19 -11.22 -23.98
C GLY A 35 -19.98 -10.31 -23.78
N TYR A 36 -20.04 -9.47 -22.75
CA TYR A 36 -18.98 -8.51 -22.43
C TYR A 36 -18.31 -8.75 -21.06
N GLY A 37 -18.88 -9.62 -20.23
CA GLY A 37 -18.30 -10.01 -18.95
C GLY A 37 -18.61 -9.04 -17.82
N TYR A 38 -17.68 -8.90 -16.86
CA TYR A 38 -17.88 -8.06 -15.68
C TYR A 38 -17.53 -6.60 -15.93
N PHE A 39 -18.45 -5.74 -15.49
CA PHE A 39 -18.33 -4.29 -15.49
C PHE A 39 -18.32 -3.73 -14.08
N TYR A 40 -17.50 -2.70 -13.89
CA TYR A 40 -17.29 -2.04 -12.61
C TYR A 40 -17.68 -0.57 -12.72
N PRO A 41 -18.54 -0.05 -11.82
CA PRO A 41 -18.84 1.37 -11.77
C PRO A 41 -17.59 2.18 -11.40
N LEU A 42 -17.41 3.35 -12.04
CA LEU A 42 -16.25 4.21 -11.77
C LEU A 42 -16.18 4.61 -10.29
N ILE A 43 -17.33 4.95 -9.69
CA ILE A 43 -17.40 5.35 -8.29
C ILE A 43 -16.90 4.25 -7.32
N ASP A 44 -17.21 2.98 -7.60
CA ASP A 44 -16.72 1.86 -6.80
C ASP A 44 -15.21 1.67 -6.98
N LEU A 45 -14.69 1.85 -8.19
CA LEU A 45 -13.25 1.78 -8.47
C LEU A 45 -12.48 2.93 -7.81
N GLU A 46 -13.01 4.16 -7.82
CA GLU A 46 -12.42 5.31 -7.15
C GLU A 46 -12.38 5.13 -5.63
N ASN A 47 -13.49 4.64 -5.05
CA ASN A 47 -13.55 4.34 -3.63
C ASN A 47 -12.54 3.26 -3.23
N LEU A 48 -12.46 2.18 -4.01
CA LEU A 48 -11.46 1.13 -3.78
C LEU A 48 -10.04 1.70 -3.91
N LYS A 49 -9.75 2.49 -4.94
CA LYS A 49 -8.42 3.09 -5.14
C LYS A 49 -8.00 3.93 -3.93
N ARG A 50 -8.88 4.80 -3.43
CA ARG A 50 -8.62 5.62 -2.23
C ARG A 50 -8.38 4.75 -1.00
N GLU A 51 -9.16 3.69 -0.83
CA GLU A 51 -8.99 2.79 0.32
C GLU A 51 -7.69 1.98 0.22
N LEU A 52 -7.28 1.54 -0.97
CA LEU A 52 -5.99 0.88 -1.20
C LEU A 52 -4.84 1.85 -0.91
N GLU A 53 -4.87 3.07 -1.44
CA GLU A 53 -3.88 4.11 -1.17
C GLU A 53 -3.81 4.46 0.33
N ARG A 54 -4.96 4.50 1.03
CA ARG A 54 -5.02 4.72 2.48
C ARG A 54 -4.38 3.57 3.25
N ARG A 55 -4.60 2.32 2.83
CA ARG A 55 -4.02 1.14 3.49
C ARG A 55 -2.55 0.98 3.21
N ASP A 56 -2.11 1.28 2.00
CA ASP A 56 -0.69 1.29 1.62
C ASP A 56 0.07 2.37 2.41
N LYS A 57 -0.46 3.60 2.46
CA LYS A 57 0.05 4.66 3.36
C LYS A 57 -0.01 4.29 4.83
N LYS A 58 -1.05 3.56 5.27
CA LYS A 58 -1.14 3.08 6.64
C LYS A 58 -0.08 2.02 6.93
N ILE A 59 0.31 1.21 5.95
CA ILE A 59 1.42 0.26 6.06
C ILE A 59 2.75 1.03 6.16
N GLU A 60 2.97 2.06 5.34
CA GLU A 60 4.17 2.94 5.46
C GLU A 60 4.25 3.62 6.83
N ILE A 61 3.16 4.21 7.31
CA ILE A 61 3.10 4.85 8.64
C ILE A 61 3.28 3.83 9.78
N ILE A 62 2.88 2.56 9.61
CA ILE A 62 3.13 1.51 10.61
C ILE A 62 4.59 1.03 10.56
N MET A 63 5.28 1.07 9.40
CA MET A 63 6.71 0.74 9.30
C MET A 63 7.62 1.87 9.80
N GLU A 64 7.16 3.12 9.82
CA GLU A 64 7.95 4.28 10.26
C GLU A 64 8.00 4.49 11.80
N VAL A 65 7.47 3.56 12.61
CA VAL A 65 7.49 3.65 14.09
C VAL A 65 8.43 2.62 14.75
N ARG A 66 9.35 2.01 13.98
CA ARG A 66 10.37 1.10 14.55
C ARG A 66 11.78 1.35 14.05
N SER A 67 12.24 2.59 14.17
CA SER A 67 13.67 2.89 14.24
C SER A 67 13.92 4.11 15.11
N HIS A 68 14.68 3.92 16.19
CA HIS A 68 15.24 4.90 17.15
C HIS A 68 14.49 5.12 18.47
N GLY A 69 14.45 4.06 19.29
CA GLY A 69 14.71 4.19 20.72
C GLY A 69 16.04 3.51 21.07
N GLY A 70 16.99 4.28 21.62
CA GLY A 70 18.32 3.85 22.12
C GLY A 70 19.47 4.47 21.29
N SER A 71 20.31 5.38 21.78
CA SER A 71 20.94 5.55 23.10
C SER A 71 21.07 7.04 23.45
N SER A 72 20.65 7.48 24.64
CA SER A 72 21.47 7.66 25.87
C SER A 72 22.80 8.40 25.68
N ASP A 73 22.79 9.63 26.22
CA ASP A 73 23.84 10.39 26.92
C ASP A 73 25.30 10.45 26.40
N ARG A 74 25.67 11.67 26.00
CA ARG A 74 26.77 12.51 26.54
C ARG A 74 27.97 11.76 27.15
N ASN A 75 29.16 11.92 26.56
CA ASN A 75 30.18 12.83 27.11
C ASN A 75 31.48 12.86 26.31
N ASP A 76 31.94 14.10 26.16
CA ASP A 76 33.32 14.58 26.01
C ASP A 76 34.36 13.67 26.69
N SER A 77 35.35 13.19 25.95
CA SER A 77 36.67 12.90 26.51
C SER A 77 37.75 13.03 25.45
N LYS A 78 38.66 13.93 25.79
CA LYS A 78 39.76 14.46 25.01
C LYS A 78 40.91 13.46 24.87
N ASP A 79 41.75 13.78 23.89
CA ASP A 79 43.14 13.39 23.71
C ASP A 79 43.85 12.79 24.94
N ILE A 80 44.48 11.63 24.73
CA ILE A 80 45.60 11.16 25.57
C ILE A 80 46.73 10.73 24.62
N PRO A 81 47.91 11.40 24.64
CA PRO A 81 49.05 11.01 23.83
C PRO A 81 49.74 9.80 24.47
N THR A 82 50.13 8.82 23.65
CA THR A 82 50.94 7.69 24.11
C THR A 82 52.41 8.12 24.13
N GLU A 83 52.91 8.51 25.30
CA GLU A 83 54.35 8.64 25.56
C GLU A 83 55.00 7.28 25.85
N ARG A 84 56.25 7.21 25.41
CA ARG A 84 57.29 6.21 25.65
C ARG A 84 57.35 5.70 27.10
N ILE A 85 57.58 4.39 27.26
CA ILE A 85 58.70 3.81 28.04
C ILE A 85 59.17 2.54 27.31
#